data_AF-A0AAU4S5E3-F1
#
_entry.id   AF-A0AAU4S5E3-F1
#
_cell.length_a   1.000
_cell.length_b   1.000
_cell.length_c   1.000
_cell.angle_alpha   90.00
_cell.angle_beta   90.00
_cell.angle_gamma   90.00
#
_symmetry.space_group_name_H-M   'P 1'
#
loop_
_entity.id
_entity.type
_entity.pdbx_description
1 polymer ?
#
loop_
_entity_poly.entity_id
_entity_poly.type
_entity_poly.pdbx_seq_one_letter_code
_entity_poly.pdbx_strand_id
1 'polypeptide(L)'
;MNDRKVAVGYARQSLGRPDKSAGSVRAQLAASRAEAMARGYRYEREYVDEAVSAYRPGSVRPEFERVLADLRLGHADAVVVNYLSRLSRQDEGAVWSLAGELHGLGVTVIS
;
A
#
# COMPACT_ATOMS: atom_id res chain seq x y z
N MET A 1 18.03 -20.67 6.64
CA MET A 1 17.15 -19.95 5.70
C MET A 1 16.94 -18.57 6.27
N ASN A 2 17.18 -17.50 5.51
CA ASN A 2 17.10 -16.14 6.04
C ASN A 2 15.63 -15.85 6.36
N ASP A 3 15.30 -15.77 7.65
CA ASP A 3 13.96 -15.57 8.21
C ASP A 3 13.53 -14.10 8.10
N ARG A 4 13.76 -13.53 6.92
CA ARG A 4 13.61 -12.11 6.66
C ARG A 4 12.13 -11.86 6.38
N LYS A 5 11.48 -11.06 7.24
CA LYS A 5 10.08 -10.65 7.11
C LYS A 5 9.79 -10.12 5.71
N VAL A 6 8.60 -10.46 5.19
CA VAL A 6 8.16 -10.14 3.84
C VAL A 6 7.39 -8.82 3.84
N ALA A 7 7.71 -7.95 2.89
CA ALA A 7 6.96 -6.72 2.63
C ALA A 7 6.38 -6.73 1.22
N VAL A 8 5.21 -6.12 1.07
CA VAL A 8 4.55 -5.88 -0.20
C VAL A 8 4.28 -4.38 -0.38
N GLY A 9 4.28 -3.90 -1.62
CA GLY A 9 3.97 -2.51 -1.93
C GLY A 9 2.57 -2.34 -2.48
N TYR A 10 1.91 -1.25 -2.11
CA TYR A 10 0.67 -0.82 -2.75
C TYR A 10 0.78 0.62 -3.28
N ALA A 11 0.50 0.79 -4.57
CA ALA A 11 0.48 2.08 -5.24
C ALA A 11 -0.83 2.27 -6.02
N ARG A 12 -1.20 3.54 -6.19
CA ARG A 12 -2.32 3.93 -7.07
C ARG A 12 -1.98 5.17 -7.87
N GLN A 13 -2.47 5.24 -9.10
CA GLN A 13 -2.38 6.46 -9.89
C GLN A 13 -3.40 7.50 -9.40
N SER A 14 -2.98 8.76 -9.28
CA SER A 14 -3.90 9.88 -9.02
C SER A 14 -4.10 10.66 -10.32
N LEU A 15 -5.31 10.64 -10.88
CA LEU A 15 -5.64 11.35 -12.13
C LEU A 15 -5.94 12.85 -11.93
N GLY A 16 -5.93 13.36 -10.70
CA GLY A 16 -6.53 14.67 -10.36
C GLY A 16 -5.58 15.80 -9.96
N ARG A 17 -4.26 15.72 -10.19
CA ARG A 17 -3.35 16.85 -9.93
C ARG A 17 -2.62 17.30 -11.21
N PRO A 18 -2.81 18.56 -11.66
CA PRO A 18 -2.08 19.14 -12.80
C PRO A 18 -0.58 19.18 -12.53
N ASP A 19 -0.20 19.35 -11.26
CA ASP A 19 1.17 19.22 -10.80
C ASP A 19 1.52 17.75 -10.60
N LYS A 20 2.51 17.31 -11.39
CA LYS A 20 3.18 16.01 -11.38
C LYS A 20 3.89 15.65 -10.05
N SER A 21 3.43 16.22 -8.93
CA SER A 21 4.02 16.05 -7.59
C SER A 21 3.59 14.76 -6.88
N ALA A 22 2.53 14.09 -7.36
CA ALA A 22 2.35 12.67 -7.08
C ALA A 22 3.23 11.90 -8.08
N GLY A 23 4.40 11.44 -7.64
CA GLY A 23 5.30 10.65 -8.46
C GLY A 23 4.54 9.54 -9.20
N SER A 24 4.98 9.22 -10.42
CA SER A 24 4.39 8.13 -11.20
C SER A 24 4.27 6.87 -10.34
N VAL A 25 3.32 5.98 -10.65
CA VAL A 25 3.18 4.68 -9.96
C VAL A 25 4.54 3.98 -9.82
N ARG A 26 5.36 4.02 -10.88
CA ARG A 26 6.72 3.50 -10.86
C ARG A 26 7.64 4.16 -9.81
N ALA A 27 7.59 5.48 -9.67
CA ALA A 27 8.38 6.19 -8.66
C ALA A 27 7.91 5.84 -7.24
N GLN A 28 6.60 5.72 -7.04
CA GLN A 28 5.99 5.27 -5.79
C GLN A 28 6.50 3.87 -5.42
N LEU A 29 6.46 2.91 -6.34
CA LEU A 29 6.92 1.54 -6.09
C LEU A 29 8.42 1.45 -5.84
N ALA A 30 9.23 2.22 -6.58
CA ALA A 30 10.67 2.29 -6.35
C ALA A 30 11.02 2.81 -4.95
N ALA A 31 10.33 3.86 -4.49
CA ALA A 31 10.47 4.38 -3.14
C ALA A 31 10.03 3.34 -2.08
N SER A 32 8.87 2.69 -2.29
CA SER A 32 8.37 1.64 -1.40
C SER A 32 9.35 0.47 -1.27
N ARG A 33 9.95 0.03 -2.38
CA ARG A 33 10.95 -1.03 -2.37
C ARG A 33 12.21 -0.62 -1.61
N ALA A 34 12.73 0.58 -1.87
CA ALA A 34 13.92 1.08 -1.19
C ALA A 34 13.70 1.16 0.33
N GLU A 35 12.54 1.67 0.76
CA GLU A 35 12.17 1.79 2.17
C GLU A 35 12.06 0.41 2.85
N ALA A 36 11.40 -0.56 2.21
CA ALA A 36 11.29 -1.91 2.75
C ALA A 36 12.66 -2.57 2.93
N MET A 37 13.52 -2.43 1.92
CA MET A 37 14.86 -3.02 1.94
C MET A 37 15.74 -2.36 3.02
N ALA A 38 15.66 -1.04 3.19
CA ALA A 38 16.38 -0.29 4.22
C ALA A 38 15.97 -0.73 5.64
N ARG A 39 14.69 -1.08 5.83
CA ARG A 39 14.15 -1.62 7.09
C ARG A 39 14.40 -3.11 7.32
N GLY A 40 15.13 -3.77 6.43
CA GLY A 40 15.46 -5.18 6.60
C GLY A 40 14.37 -6.14 6.12
N TYR A 41 13.35 -5.70 5.37
CA TYR A 41 12.36 -6.61 4.77
C TYR A 41 12.84 -7.21 3.45
N ARG A 42 12.25 -8.33 3.05
CA ARG A 42 12.29 -8.87 1.70
C ARG A 42 11.07 -8.36 0.95
N TYR A 43 11.28 -7.57 -0.11
CA TYR A 43 10.19 -6.97 -0.87
C TYR A 43 9.80 -7.88 -2.05
N GLU A 44 8.62 -8.49 -2.00
CA GLU A 44 8.27 -9.60 -2.91
C GLU A 44 7.22 -9.28 -3.96
N ARG A 45 6.28 -8.38 -3.66
CA ARG A 45 5.12 -8.14 -4.53
C ARG A 45 4.68 -6.69 -4.53
N GLU A 46 4.17 -6.25 -5.67
CA GLU A 46 3.62 -4.91 -5.90
C GLU A 46 2.17 -5.03 -6.36
N TYR A 47 1.31 -4.22 -5.76
CA TYR A 47 -0.11 -4.13 -6.02
C TYR A 47 -0.42 -2.74 -6.57
N VAL A 48 -1.07 -2.68 -7.73
CA VAL A 48 -1.18 -1.43 -8.48
C VAL A 48 -2.58 -1.22 -9.03
N ASP A 49 -3.28 -0.23 -8.49
CA ASP A 49 -4.50 0.28 -9.12
C ASP A 49 -4.15 1.41 -10.12
N GLU A 50 -3.95 1.03 -11.39
CA GLU A 50 -3.84 1.96 -12.53
C GLU A 50 -5.25 2.37 -13.02
N ALA A 51 -5.40 3.60 -13.52
CA ALA A 51 -6.66 4.14 -14.05
C ALA A 51 -7.87 4.25 -13.09
N VAL A 52 -7.73 3.96 -11.79
CA VAL A 52 -8.75 4.29 -10.79
C VAL A 52 -8.76 5.81 -10.60
N SER A 53 -9.75 6.50 -11.17
CA SER A 53 -9.97 7.91 -10.86
C SER A 53 -10.30 8.03 -9.38
N ALA A 54 -9.32 8.45 -8.57
CA ALA A 54 -9.45 8.66 -7.12
C ALA A 54 -10.61 9.61 -6.74
N TYR A 55 -11.19 10.30 -7.72
CA TYR A 55 -12.29 11.26 -7.58
C TYR A 55 -13.69 10.70 -7.91
N ARG A 56 -13.83 9.48 -8.44
CA ARG A 56 -15.16 8.88 -8.64
C ARG A 56 -15.54 8.00 -7.44
N PRO A 57 -16.59 8.37 -6.67
CA PRO A 57 -17.21 7.48 -5.70
C PRO A 57 -17.53 6.14 -6.35
N GLY A 58 -17.25 5.02 -5.66
CA GLY A 58 -17.53 3.68 -6.19
C GLY A 58 -16.49 3.08 -7.13
N SER A 59 -15.36 3.75 -7.41
CA SER A 59 -14.30 3.13 -8.22
C SER A 59 -13.75 1.88 -7.53
N VAL A 60 -13.70 0.75 -8.24
CA VAL A 60 -13.20 -0.52 -7.70
C VAL A 60 -11.68 -0.46 -7.57
N ARG A 61 -11.14 -0.98 -6.46
CA ARG A 61 -9.70 -1.06 -6.18
C ARG A 61 -9.31 -2.53 -6.04
N PRO A 62 -9.35 -3.31 -7.14
CA PRO A 62 -9.17 -4.76 -7.06
C PRO A 62 -7.82 -5.14 -6.45
N GLU A 63 -6.78 -4.36 -6.73
CA GLU A 63 -5.43 -4.64 -6.21
C GLU A 63 -5.30 -4.27 -4.74
N PHE A 64 -6.06 -3.26 -4.29
CA PHE A 64 -6.16 -2.96 -2.86
C PHE A 64 -6.84 -4.09 -2.09
N GLU A 65 -7.96 -4.61 -2.58
CA GLU A 65 -8.64 -5.74 -1.92
C GLU A 65 -7.73 -6.98 -1.91
N ARG A 66 -6.99 -7.22 -2.99
CA ARG A 66 -6.05 -8.34 -3.10
C ARG A 66 -4.90 -8.22 -2.08
N VAL A 67 -4.30 -7.03 -1.92
CA VAL A 67 -3.25 -6.85 -0.91
C VAL A 67 -3.80 -7.05 0.50
N LEU A 68 -5.00 -6.55 0.81
CA LEU A 68 -5.61 -6.77 2.12
C LEU A 68 -5.88 -8.25 2.40
N ALA A 69 -6.35 -9.00 1.41
CA ALA A 69 -6.54 -10.44 1.54
C ALA A 69 -5.23 -11.17 1.84
N ASP A 70 -4.15 -10.85 1.11
CA ASP A 70 -2.83 -11.44 1.35
C ASP A 70 -2.29 -11.13 2.74
N LEU A 71 -2.45 -9.89 3.21
CA LEU A 71 -2.04 -9.49 4.57
C LEU A 71 -2.85 -10.23 5.63
N ARG A 72 -4.17 -10.39 5.44
CA ARG A 72 -5.06 -11.12 6.36
C ARG A 72 -4.78 -12.62 6.39
N LEU A 73 -4.29 -13.19 5.28
CA LEU A 73 -3.87 -14.59 5.19
C LEU A 73 -2.44 -14.82 5.73
N GLY A 74 -1.72 -13.76 6.12
CA GLY A 74 -0.34 -13.86 6.60
C GLY A 74 0.69 -14.11 5.50
N HIS A 75 0.37 -13.80 4.24
CA HIS A 75 1.31 -13.92 3.12
C HIS A 75 2.41 -12.84 3.13
N ALA A 76 2.23 -11.77 3.92
CA ALA A 76 3.24 -10.73 4.12
C ALA A 76 3.13 -10.12 5.52
N ASP A 77 4.27 -9.71 6.07
CA ASP A 77 4.41 -9.12 7.40
C ASP A 77 4.30 -7.59 7.39
N ALA A 78 4.40 -6.97 6.21
CA ALA A 78 4.33 -5.53 6.08
C ALA A 78 3.74 -5.08 4.75
N VAL A 79 3.08 -3.92 4.78
CA VAL A 79 2.63 -3.21 3.59
C VAL A 79 3.27 -1.84 3.52
N VAL A 80 3.84 -1.51 2.37
CA VAL A 80 4.48 -0.22 2.11
C VAL A 80 3.61 0.60 1.17
N VAL A 81 3.25 1.80 1.60
CA VAL A 81 2.52 2.78 0.81
C VAL A 81 3.30 4.09 0.82
N ASN A 82 3.06 4.98 -0.15
CA ASN A 82 3.72 6.30 -0.15
C ASN A 82 2.96 7.35 0.65
N TYR A 83 1.67 7.10 0.93
CA TYR A 83 0.82 7.99 1.70
C TYR A 83 -0.24 7.16 2.42
N LEU A 84 -0.52 7.45 3.69
CA LEU A 84 -1.60 6.78 4.44
C LEU A 84 -2.99 6.96 3.78
N SER A 85 -3.20 8.03 3.03
CA SER A 85 -4.38 8.22 2.17
C SER A 85 -4.55 7.15 1.08
N ARG A 86 -3.58 6.23 0.93
CA ARG A 86 -3.69 5.03 0.10
C ARG A 86 -4.45 3.90 0.81
N LEU A 87 -4.63 3.94 2.12
CA LEU A 87 -5.37 2.92 2.85
C LEU A 87 -6.89 3.18 2.88
N SER A 88 -7.34 4.44 2.79
CA SER A 88 -8.76 4.79 2.70
C SER A 88 -9.00 5.99 1.77
N ARG A 89 -10.26 6.21 1.36
CA ARG A 89 -10.67 7.24 0.40
C ARG A 89 -11.32 8.48 1.02
N GLN A 90 -11.83 8.42 2.26
CA GLN A 90 -12.83 9.41 2.72
C GLN A 90 -12.72 9.82 4.19
N ASP A 91 -12.02 9.05 5.01
CA ASP A 91 -12.03 9.26 6.46
C ASP A 91 -10.70 8.81 7.08
N GLU A 92 -10.11 9.68 7.88
CA GLU A 92 -8.94 9.35 8.70
C GLU A 92 -9.27 8.23 9.69
N GLY A 93 -10.49 8.21 10.24
CA GLY A 93 -10.98 7.15 11.10
C GLY A 93 -10.86 5.77 10.45
N ALA A 94 -11.32 5.63 9.21
CA ALA A 94 -11.17 4.40 8.43
C ALA A 94 -9.70 4.01 8.17
N VAL A 95 -8.78 4.97 8.01
CA VAL A 95 -7.34 4.65 7.92
C VAL A 95 -6.84 4.05 9.23
N TRP A 96 -7.19 4.67 10.36
CA TRP A 96 -6.77 4.20 11.68
C TRP A 96 -7.37 2.84 12.03
N SER A 97 -8.65 2.61 11.73
CA SER A 97 -9.29 1.31 11.95
C SER A 97 -8.60 0.20 11.16
N LEU A 98 -8.29 0.43 9.89
CA LEU A 98 -7.59 -0.55 9.05
C LEU A 98 -6.15 -0.76 9.51
N ALA A 99 -5.43 0.31 9.85
CA ALA A 99 -4.07 0.19 10.39
C ALA A 99 -4.06 -0.58 11.72
N GLY A 100 -5.05 -0.36 12.59
CA GLY A 100 -5.24 -1.10 13.83
C GLY A 100 -5.56 -2.58 13.60
N GLU A 101 -6.43 -2.88 12.64
CA GLU A 101 -6.71 -4.26 12.22
C GLU A 101 -5.43 -4.97 11.76
N LEU A 102 -4.70 -4.38 10.82
CA LEU A 102 -3.45 -4.93 10.30
C LEU A 102 -2.40 -5.12 11.40
N HIS A 103 -2.25 -4.13 12.29
CA HIS A 103 -1.35 -4.25 13.43
C HIS A 103 -1.76 -5.41 14.37
N GLY A 104 -3.06 -5.59 14.62
CA GLY A 104 -3.57 -6.72 15.39
C GLY A 104 -3.28 -8.09 14.76
N LEU A 105 -3.10 -8.14 13.44
CA LEU A 105 -2.69 -9.32 12.67
C LEU A 105 -1.16 -9.49 12.61
N GLY A 106 -0.38 -8.62 13.25
CA GLY A 106 1.09 -8.63 13.20
C GLY A 106 1.67 -7.96 11.95
N VAL A 107 0.84 -7.30 11.14
CA VAL A 107 1.26 -6.60 9.92
C VAL A 107 1.71 -5.18 10.26
N THR A 108 2.89 -4.81 9.76
CA THR A 108 3.43 -3.44 9.90
C THR A 108 3.03 -2.58 8.69
N VAL A 109 2.43 -1.42 8.95
CA VAL A 109 2.17 -0.41 7.92
C VAL A 109 3.37 0.55 7.85
N ILE A 110 3.96 0.69 6.65
CA ILE A 110 5.07 1.59 6.36
C ILE A 110 4.56 2.66 5.39
N SER A 111 4.68 3.93 5.76
CA SER A 111 4.29 5.09 4.95
C SER A 111 5.31 6.20 5.01
#